data_AF-A0A1D8B472-F1
#
_entry.id   AF-A0A1D8B472-F1
#
_cell.length_a   1.000
_cell.length_b   1.000
_cell.length_c   1.000
_cell.angle_alpha   90.00
_cell.angle_beta   90.00
_cell.angle_gamma   90.00
#
_symmetry.space_group_name_H-M   'P 1'
#
loop_
_entity.id
_entity.type
_entity.pdbx_description
1 polymer ?
#
loop_
_entity_poly.entity_id
_entity_poly.type
_entity_poly.pdbx_seq_one_letter_code
_entity_poly.pdbx_strand_id
1 'polypeptide(L)'
;MVASSRRAVGALPIGGRLRDRALRVDQRHVNAAIAMMGALCAAAVWDGIRTRGRGWLYQDFQWAFGLHGIGHIAASLATRGYTTGVATSPTVVLPQLWCAARALRRAGVPRTARPLRAAALVGGWLVLSHAVGAAVSAAGRRGA
;
A
#
# COMPACT_ATOMS: atom_id res chain seq x y z
N MET A 1 17.65 10.45 -5.09
CA MET A 1 17.33 9.04 -4.78
C MET A 1 18.45 8.50 -3.88
N VAL A 2 18.15 8.26 -2.60
CA VAL A 2 19.14 7.99 -1.54
C VAL A 2 19.80 6.62 -1.72
N ALA A 3 21.08 6.46 -1.36
CA ALA A 3 21.87 5.24 -1.50
C ALA A 3 21.22 3.94 -0.94
N SER A 4 20.24 4.08 -0.04
CA SER A 4 19.40 3.00 0.50
C SER A 4 18.55 2.32 -0.59
N SER A 5 17.92 3.10 -1.48
CA SER A 5 17.01 2.58 -2.51
C SER A 5 17.74 1.70 -3.53
N ARG A 6 18.98 2.06 -3.89
CA ARG A 6 19.81 1.27 -4.80
C ARG A 6 20.22 -0.08 -4.19
N ARG A 7 20.57 -0.11 -2.91
CA ARG A 7 20.90 -1.35 -2.20
C ARG A 7 19.69 -2.27 -2.09
N ALA A 8 18.53 -1.73 -1.74
CA ALA A 8 17.29 -2.51 -1.67
C ALA A 8 16.91 -3.13 -3.03
N VAL A 9 16.93 -2.33 -4.10
CA VAL A 9 16.62 -2.80 -5.46
C VAL A 9 17.68 -3.79 -5.99
N GLY A 10 18.95 -3.61 -5.61
CA GLY A 10 20.05 -4.52 -5.95
C GLY A 10 19.96 -5.90 -5.29
N ALA A 11 19.34 -6.00 -4.12
CA ALA A 11 19.16 -7.24 -3.37
C ALA A 11 17.97 -8.09 -3.85
N LEU A 12 17.07 -7.54 -4.67
CA LEU A 12 15.90 -8.26 -5.18
C LEU A 12 16.31 -9.25 -6.29
N PRO A 13 15.84 -10.51 -6.28
CA PRO A 13 16.11 -11.50 -7.33
C PRO A 13 15.28 -11.22 -8.60
N ILE A 14 15.44 -10.02 -9.16
CA ILE A 14 14.72 -9.54 -10.35
C ILE A 14 15.72 -9.32 -11.50
N GLY A 15 15.30 -9.64 -12.73
CA GLY A 15 16.15 -9.49 -13.92
C GLY A 15 16.58 -8.04 -14.18
N GLY A 16 17.72 -7.87 -14.85
CA GLY A 16 18.37 -6.56 -15.07
C GLY A 16 17.44 -5.49 -15.65
N ARG A 17 16.57 -5.84 -16.61
CA ARG A 17 15.61 -4.89 -17.20
C ARG A 17 14.58 -4.36 -16.20
N LEU A 18 14.13 -5.18 -15.25
CA LEU A 18 13.19 -4.76 -14.21
C LEU A 18 13.91 -3.91 -13.16
N ARG A 19 15.14 -4.27 -12.84
CA ARG A 19 16.02 -3.50 -11.96
C ARG A 19 16.27 -2.10 -12.50
N ASP A 20 16.60 -1.97 -13.78
CA ASP A 20 16.84 -0.68 -14.42
C ASP A 20 15.60 0.21 -14.44
N ARG A 21 14.42 -0.38 -14.67
CA ARG A 21 13.14 0.35 -14.58
C ARG A 21 12.87 0.84 -13.16
N ALA A 22 13.10 -0.01 -12.14
CA ALA A 22 12.91 0.39 -10.75
C ALA A 22 13.85 1.55 -10.35
N LEU A 23 15.08 1.56 -10.85
CA LEU A 23 16.04 2.64 -10.62
C LEU A 23 15.72 3.95 -11.35
N ARG A 24 14.83 3.93 -12.36
CA ARG A 24 14.39 5.12 -13.10
C ARG A 24 13.16 5.81 -12.50
N VAL A 25 12.58 5.24 -11.45
CA VAL A 25 11.42 5.84 -10.76
C VAL A 25 11.88 7.11 -10.02
N ASP A 26 11.35 8.26 -10.42
CA ASP A 26 11.64 9.54 -9.78
C ASP A 26 10.64 9.87 -8.65
N GLN A 27 10.92 10.94 -7.91
CA GLN A 27 10.09 11.34 -6.77
C GLN A 27 8.68 11.80 -7.20
N ARG A 28 8.51 12.35 -8.41
CA ARG A 28 7.20 12.79 -8.91
C ARG A 28 6.30 11.58 -9.15
N HIS A 29 6.85 10.51 -9.73
CA HIS A 29 6.17 9.22 -9.85
C HIS A 29 5.70 8.75 -8.48
N VAL A 30 6.62 8.64 -7.51
CA VAL A 30 6.32 8.12 -6.18
C VAL A 30 5.23 8.96 -5.49
N ASN A 31 5.33 10.29 -5.53
CA ASN A 31 4.35 11.17 -4.92
C ASN A 31 2.94 10.99 -5.52
N ALA A 32 2.85 10.91 -6.85
CA ALA A 32 1.58 10.68 -7.53
C ALA A 32 0.98 9.30 -7.19
N ALA A 33 1.82 8.25 -7.15
CA ALA A 33 1.36 6.92 -6.75
C ALA A 33 0.88 6.88 -5.29
N ILE A 34 1.58 7.56 -4.37
CA ILE A 34 1.16 7.69 -2.96
C ILE A 34 -0.17 8.45 -2.87
N ALA A 35 -0.33 9.55 -3.61
CA ALA A 35 -1.58 10.30 -3.64
C ALA A 35 -2.77 9.44 -4.10
N MET A 36 -2.57 8.63 -5.15
CA MET A 36 -3.58 7.67 -5.63
C MET A 36 -3.93 6.64 -4.56
N MET A 37 -2.96 6.08 -3.84
CA MET A 37 -3.24 5.15 -2.75
C MET A 37 -3.96 5.84 -1.58
N GLY A 38 -3.61 7.09 -1.29
CA GLY A 38 -4.32 7.94 -0.32
C GLY A 38 -5.78 8.15 -0.69
N ALA A 39 -6.09 8.33 -1.98
CA ALA A 39 -7.46 8.45 -2.46
C ALA A 39 -8.28 7.16 -2.25
N LEU A 40 -7.69 5.98 -2.51
CA LEU A 40 -8.34 4.70 -2.21
C LEU A 40 -8.60 4.54 -0.70
N CYS A 41 -7.62 4.90 0.13
CA CYS A 41 -7.76 4.87 1.58
C CYS A 41 -8.92 5.79 2.02
N ALA A 42 -8.98 7.02 1.53
CA ALA A 42 -10.05 7.96 1.83
C ALA A 42 -11.42 7.44 1.38
N ALA A 43 -11.51 6.83 0.20
CA ALA A 43 -12.75 6.23 -0.30
C ALA A 43 -13.21 5.06 0.59
N ALA A 44 -12.28 4.21 1.05
CA ALA A 44 -12.58 3.11 1.96
C ALA A 44 -13.03 3.62 3.34
N VAL A 45 -12.39 4.66 3.87
CA VAL A 45 -12.82 5.31 5.13
C VAL A 45 -14.21 5.92 4.97
N TRP A 46 -14.48 6.61 3.86
CA TRP A 46 -15.79 7.18 3.55
C TRP A 46 -16.87 6.09 3.47
N ASP A 47 -16.61 4.99 2.77
CA ASP A 47 -17.50 3.83 2.74
C ASP A 47 -17.76 3.29 4.14
N GLY A 48 -16.71 3.18 4.97
CA GLY A 48 -16.80 2.75 6.36
C GLY A 48 -17.70 3.66 7.21
N ILE A 49 -17.55 4.98 7.09
CA ILE A 49 -18.39 5.96 7.80
C ILE A 49 -19.84 5.83 7.33
N ARG A 50 -20.08 5.89 6.01
CA ARG A 50 -21.42 5.87 5.41
C ARG A 50 -22.18 4.58 5.74
N THR A 51 -21.49 3.46 5.80
CA THR A 51 -22.08 2.13 6.04
C THR A 51 -22.00 1.68 7.50
N ARG A 52 -21.44 2.50 8.40
CA ARG A 52 -21.12 2.14 9.79
C ARG A 52 -20.31 0.84 9.87
N GLY A 53 -19.32 0.70 8.98
CA GLY A 53 -18.38 -0.41 8.91
C GLY A 53 -18.88 -1.65 8.15
N ARG A 54 -20.12 -1.67 7.65
CA ARG A 54 -20.69 -2.81 6.91
C ARG A 54 -20.23 -2.90 5.46
N GLY A 55 -19.74 -1.80 4.91
CA GLY A 55 -19.33 -1.65 3.53
C GLY A 55 -18.17 -2.57 3.17
N TRP A 56 -18.29 -3.22 2.01
CA TRP A 56 -17.32 -4.21 1.57
C TRP A 56 -15.96 -3.59 1.25
N LEU A 57 -15.95 -2.34 0.75
CA LEU A 57 -14.73 -1.63 0.39
C LEU A 57 -13.92 -1.31 1.64
N TYR A 58 -14.58 -0.78 2.68
CA TYR A 58 -13.94 -0.55 3.98
C TYR A 58 -13.34 -1.83 4.56
N GLN A 59 -14.11 -2.92 4.58
CA GLN A 59 -13.65 -4.17 5.19
C GLN A 59 -12.54 -4.87 4.40
N ASP A 60 -12.62 -4.88 3.07
CA ASP A 60 -11.55 -5.39 2.21
C ASP A 60 -10.26 -4.56 2.38
N PHE A 61 -10.38 -3.23 2.40
CA PHE A 61 -9.24 -2.34 2.56
C PHE A 61 -8.59 -2.50 3.94
N GLN A 62 -9.37 -2.62 5.02
CA GLN A 62 -8.84 -2.88 6.36
C GLN A 62 -8.03 -4.18 6.42
N TRP A 63 -8.50 -5.22 5.73
CA TRP A 63 -7.78 -6.49 5.65
C TRP A 63 -6.46 -6.34 4.86
N ALA A 64 -6.51 -5.69 3.70
CA ALA A 64 -5.34 -5.44 2.87
C ALA A 64 -4.31 -4.53 3.56
N PHE A 65 -4.77 -3.49 4.27
CA PHE A 65 -3.93 -2.59 5.06
C PHE A 65 -3.22 -3.32 6.20
N GLY A 66 -3.92 -4.23 6.88
CA GLY A 66 -3.32 -5.14 7.88
C GLY A 66 -2.23 -6.02 7.29
N LEU A 67 -2.52 -6.67 6.16
CA LEU A 67 -1.55 -7.53 5.45
C LEU A 67 -0.33 -6.74 4.97
N HIS A 68 -0.53 -5.49 4.53
CA HIS A 68 0.55 -4.60 4.13
C HIS A 68 1.54 -4.33 5.27
N GLY A 69 1.05 -4.06 6.50
CA GLY A 69 1.92 -3.91 7.67
C GLY A 69 2.70 -5.19 8.00
N ILE A 70 2.04 -6.36 7.93
CA ILE A 70 2.72 -7.65 8.10
C ILE A 70 3.80 -7.85 7.03
N GLY A 71 3.53 -7.45 5.79
CA GLY A 71 4.48 -7.51 4.68
C GLY A 71 5.76 -6.72 4.94
N HIS A 72 5.68 -5.55 5.57
CA HIS A 72 6.87 -4.78 5.96
C HIS A 72 7.72 -5.51 7.01
N ILE A 73 7.09 -6.13 8.00
CA ILE A 73 7.80 -6.92 9.02
C ILE A 73 8.50 -8.12 8.36
N ALA A 74 7.76 -8.89 7.54
CA ALA A 74 8.30 -10.04 6.84
C ALA A 74 9.47 -9.66 5.91
N ALA A 75 9.33 -8.57 5.13
CA ALA A 75 10.40 -8.08 4.25
C ALA A 75 11.65 -7.65 5.04
N SER A 76 11.47 -7.04 6.21
CA SER A 76 12.59 -6.62 7.07
C SER A 76 13.34 -7.83 7.65
N LEU A 77 12.60 -8.86 8.07
CA LEU A 77 13.19 -10.11 8.53
C LEU A 77 13.93 -10.84 7.40
N ALA A 78 13.32 -10.94 6.23
CA ALA A 78 13.90 -11.61 5.06
C ALA A 78 15.18 -10.92 4.56
N THR A 79 15.21 -9.58 4.61
CA THR A 79 16.37 -8.78 4.18
C THR A 79 17.36 -8.50 5.32
N ARG A 80 17.06 -8.92 6.55
CA ARG A 80 17.81 -8.57 7.78
C ARG A 80 18.10 -7.07 7.88
N GLY A 81 17.14 -6.25 7.47
CA GLY A 81 17.32 -4.81 7.28
C GLY A 81 16.07 -4.00 7.59
N TYR A 82 16.21 -2.68 7.62
CA TYR A 82 15.10 -1.77 7.86
C TYR A 82 14.31 -1.55 6.57
N THR A 83 13.03 -1.91 6.56
CA THR A 83 12.09 -1.45 5.52
C THR A 83 11.28 -0.27 6.03
N THR A 84 10.86 0.61 5.12
CA THR A 84 10.24 1.90 5.44
C THR A 84 9.03 1.83 6.37
N GLY A 85 8.30 0.71 6.37
CA GLY A 85 7.14 0.50 7.22
C GLY A 85 7.36 -0.39 8.45
N VAL A 86 8.58 -0.89 8.71
CA VAL A 86 8.79 -1.88 9.79
C VAL A 86 8.50 -1.31 11.17
N ALA A 87 8.80 -0.03 11.41
CA ALA A 87 8.56 0.62 12.68
C ALA A 87 7.07 0.98 12.86
N THR A 88 6.41 1.45 11.81
CA THR A 88 4.99 1.87 11.86
C THR A 88 4.03 0.69 11.85
N SER A 89 4.46 -0.48 11.34
CA SER A 89 3.63 -1.68 11.32
C SER A 89 3.19 -2.14 12.72
N PRO A 90 4.09 -2.37 13.70
CA PRO A 90 3.71 -2.76 15.05
C PRO A 90 3.14 -1.61 15.89
N THR A 91 3.54 -0.36 15.64
CA THR A 91 3.12 0.78 16.48
C THR A 91 1.82 1.44 16.02
N VAL A 92 1.46 1.31 14.74
CA VAL A 92 0.28 1.96 14.15
C VAL A 92 -0.64 0.94 13.46
N VAL A 93 -0.12 0.15 12.52
CA VAL A 93 -0.96 -0.69 11.66
C VAL A 93 -1.65 -1.81 12.44
N LEU A 94 -0.89 -2.59 13.21
CA LEU A 94 -1.44 -3.71 13.99
C LEU A 94 -2.39 -3.22 15.11
N PRO A 95 -2.04 -2.18 15.90
CA PRO A 95 -2.98 -1.60 16.87
C PRO A 95 -4.26 -1.09 16.22
N GLN A 96 -4.17 -0.41 15.08
CA GLN A 96 -5.36 0.06 14.37
C GLN A 96 -6.22 -1.08 13.84
N LEU A 97 -5.61 -2.10 13.21
CA LEU A 97 -6.35 -3.28 12.74
C LEU A 97 -7.10 -3.94 13.90
N TRP A 98 -6.44 -4.09 15.05
CA TRP A 98 -7.05 -4.66 16.25
C TRP A 98 -8.20 -3.80 16.78
N CYS A 99 -8.01 -2.48 16.91
CA CYS A 99 -9.04 -1.55 17.35
C CYS A 99 -10.26 -1.58 16.44
N ALA A 100 -10.07 -1.49 15.11
CA ALA A 100 -11.14 -1.55 14.13
C ALA A 100 -11.87 -2.91 14.19
N ALA A 101 -11.13 -4.02 14.19
CA ALA A 101 -11.74 -5.35 14.27
C ALA A 101 -12.52 -5.53 15.58
N ARG A 102 -12.04 -4.98 16.71
CA ARG A 102 -12.74 -5.01 17.99
C ARG A 102 -14.01 -4.16 17.96
N ALA A 103 -13.96 -2.96 17.39
CA ALA A 103 -15.10 -2.06 17.26
C ALA A 103 -16.21 -2.69 16.39
N LEU A 104 -15.86 -3.25 15.23
CA LEU A 104 -16.82 -3.91 14.33
C LEU A 104 -17.50 -5.10 15.01
N ARG A 105 -16.72 -5.95 15.72
CA ARG A 105 -17.30 -7.08 16.47
C ARG A 105 -18.27 -6.63 17.55
N ARG A 106 -17.91 -5.59 18.32
CA ARG A 106 -18.77 -5.03 19.38
C ARG A 106 -20.06 -4.44 18.82
N ALA A 107 -20.00 -3.87 17.62
CA ALA A 107 -21.15 -3.32 16.92
C ALA A 107 -21.97 -4.39 16.17
N GLY A 108 -21.63 -5.68 16.29
CA GLY A 108 -22.33 -6.78 15.61
C GLY A 108 -22.22 -6.72 14.08
N VAL A 109 -21.20 -6.04 13.54
CA VAL A 109 -21.03 -5.87 12.09
C VAL A 109 -20.57 -7.20 11.47
N PRO A 110 -21.31 -7.74 10.48
CA PRO A 110 -20.89 -8.94 9.77
C PRO A 110 -19.56 -8.74 9.04
N ARG A 111 -18.73 -9.78 9.00
CA ARG A 111 -17.50 -9.79 8.20
C ARG A 111 -17.84 -10.02 6.72
N THR A 112 -17.65 -9.00 5.91
CA THR A 112 -17.89 -9.01 4.46
C THR A 112 -16.60 -9.00 3.64
N ALA A 113 -15.44 -8.90 4.30
CA ALA A 113 -14.14 -8.93 3.67
C ALA A 113 -13.91 -10.22 2.88
N ARG A 114 -13.46 -10.12 1.63
CA ARG A 114 -13.12 -11.25 0.77
C ARG A 114 -11.67 -11.13 0.29
N PRO A 115 -10.74 -12.02 0.71
CA PRO A 115 -9.31 -11.86 0.43
C PRO A 115 -8.97 -11.70 -1.05
N LEU A 116 -9.59 -12.49 -1.93
CA LEU A 116 -9.34 -12.40 -3.37
C LEU A 116 -9.82 -11.07 -3.97
N ARG A 117 -10.99 -10.58 -3.52
CA ARG A 117 -11.52 -9.27 -3.97
C ARG A 117 -10.65 -8.13 -3.46
N ALA A 118 -10.25 -8.18 -2.19
CA ALA A 118 -9.35 -7.21 -1.60
C ALA A 118 -7.99 -7.17 -2.33
N ALA A 119 -7.41 -8.34 -2.60
CA ALA A 119 -6.15 -8.46 -3.34
C ALA A 119 -6.28 -7.95 -4.78
N ALA A 120 -7.35 -8.29 -5.49
CA ALA A 120 -7.61 -7.81 -6.84
C ALA A 120 -7.80 -6.29 -6.89
N LEU A 121 -8.57 -5.74 -5.96
CA LEU A 121 -8.80 -4.30 -5.84
C LEU A 121 -7.50 -3.55 -5.58
N VAL A 122 -6.77 -3.93 -4.52
CA VAL A 122 -5.53 -3.22 -4.14
C VAL A 122 -4.43 -3.45 -5.15
N GLY A 123 -4.29 -4.66 -5.69
CA GLY A 123 -3.33 -4.98 -6.75
C GLY A 123 -3.60 -4.20 -8.03
N GLY A 124 -4.86 -4.17 -8.49
CA GLY A 124 -5.28 -3.38 -9.64
C GLY A 124 -5.07 -1.88 -9.41
N TRP A 125 -5.41 -1.38 -8.23
CA TRP A 125 -5.20 0.02 -7.86
C TRP A 125 -3.72 0.39 -7.77
N LEU A 126 -2.87 -0.53 -7.32
CA LEU A 126 -1.43 -0.33 -7.28
C LEU A 126 -0.85 -0.20 -8.69
N VAL A 127 -1.27 -1.05 -9.63
CA VAL A 127 -0.89 -0.94 -11.05
C VAL A 127 -1.33 0.41 -11.62
N LEU A 128 -2.58 0.81 -11.37
CA LEU A 128 -3.11 2.10 -11.80
C LEU A 128 -2.31 3.27 -11.20
N SER A 129 -2.01 3.21 -9.91
CA SER A 129 -1.24 4.24 -9.19
C SER A 129 0.15 4.43 -9.81
N HIS A 130 0.82 3.34 -10.17
CA HIS A 130 2.11 3.41 -10.87
C HIS A 130 1.98 3.90 -12.31
N ALA A 131 0.91 3.55 -13.03
CA ALA A 131 0.65 4.06 -14.37
C ALA A 131 0.44 5.58 -14.36
N VAL A 132 -0.36 6.10 -13.42
CA VAL A 132 -0.55 7.55 -13.20
C VAL A 132 0.79 8.20 -12.84
N GLY A 133 1.55 7.62 -11.92
CA GLY A 133 2.87 8.14 -11.55
C GLY A 133 3.85 8.19 -12.73
N ALA A 134 3.84 7.18 -13.59
CA ALA A 134 4.66 7.16 -14.80
C ALA A 134 4.24 8.26 -15.79
N ALA A 135 2.93 8.49 -15.95
CA ALA A 135 2.40 9.55 -16.79
C ALA A 135 2.77 10.95 -16.27
N VAL A 136 2.62 11.20 -14.97
CA VAL A 136 3.01 12.47 -14.32
C VAL A 136 4.51 12.72 -14.46
N SER A 137 5.32 11.69 -14.23
CA SER A 137 6.77 11.74 -14.41
C SER A 137 7.17 12.03 -15.87
N ALA A 138 6.48 11.41 -16.85
CA ALA A 138 6.72 11.66 -18.26
C ALA A 138 6.33 13.08 -18.71
N ALA A 139 5.18 13.58 -18.26
CA ALA A 139 4.74 14.95 -18.52
C ALA A 139 5.74 15.96 -17.95
N GLY A 140 6.20 15.72 -16.71
CA GLY A 140 7.17 16.56 -16.04
C GLY A 140 8.56 16.64 -16.69
N ARG A 141 8.96 15.63 -17.48
CA ARG A 141 10.21 15.62 -18.28
C ARG A 141 10.07 16.30 -19.63
N ARG A 142 8.85 16.43 -20.16
CA ARG A 142 8.58 17.06 -21.46
C ARG A 142 8.47 18.59 -21.36
N GLY A 143 8.17 19.11 -20.17
CA GLY A 143 8.04 20.55 -19.91
C GLY A 143 9.23 21.18 -19.18
N ALA A 144 10.36 20.47 -19.09
CA ALA A 144 11.63 20.94 -18.52
C ALA A 144 12.68 20.94 -19.63
#